data_AF-A0A0C3M1D9-F1
#
_entry.id   AF-A0A0C3M1D9-F1
#
_cell.length_a   1.000
_cell.length_b   1.000
_cell.length_c   1.000
_cell.angle_alpha   90.00
_cell.angle_beta   90.00
_cell.angle_gamma   90.00
#
_symmetry.space_group_name_H-M   'P 1'
#
loop_
_entity.id
_entity.type
_entity.pdbx_description
1 polymer ?
#
loop_
_entity_poly.entity_id
_entity_poly.type
_entity_poly.pdbx_seq_one_letter_code
_entity_poly.pdbx_strand_id
1 'polypeptide(L)'
;MLISLVESISKRIHIARRIHNADIKYQEISLKKLGSQHSSSGKKPDPTQEDDEKLAKVMQGCIAPRLARLRTSYFGPHQWHLVSDWWGVSWLFTLWEGEPGVSIHRHERRIANIEIMLDLVEHRDNLSSEFWNKITQWQLLRYQHDATRIFKTFKREIAGLESVEPSHRACRSALAKAVKRAQAEPPLINATWADAFIIRHLSFDPSLKAVIDSEKWTSSDGRQAVMAMFDELLLDEPRFPLGCDALGFSPLVAD
;
A
#
# COMPACT_ATOMS: atom_id res chain seq x y z
N MET A 1 -19.33 -29.20 -8.25
CA MET A 1 -18.07 -29.14 -7.46
C MET A 1 -16.83 -28.91 -8.32
N LEU A 2 -16.63 -29.63 -9.44
CA LEU A 2 -15.46 -29.45 -10.32
C LEU A 2 -15.36 -28.05 -10.97
N ILE A 3 -16.47 -27.45 -11.40
CA ILE A 3 -16.48 -26.10 -12.04
C ILE A 3 -15.97 -25.01 -11.09
N SER A 4 -16.41 -25.02 -9.83
CA SER A 4 -15.97 -24.06 -8.80
C SER A 4 -14.48 -24.19 -8.46
N LEU A 5 -13.93 -25.40 -8.53
CA LEU A 5 -12.51 -25.66 -8.30
C LEU A 5 -11.65 -25.11 -9.45
N VAL A 6 -12.08 -25.33 -10.71
CA VAL A 6 -11.38 -24.84 -11.90
C VAL A 6 -11.40 -23.31 -11.98
N GLU A 7 -12.52 -22.67 -11.65
CA GLU A 7 -12.60 -21.20 -11.57
C GLU A 7 -11.67 -20.61 -10.50
N SER A 8 -11.56 -21.27 -9.36
CA SER A 8 -10.65 -20.87 -8.27
C SER A 8 -9.19 -20.97 -8.70
N ILE A 9 -8.81 -22.06 -9.36
CA ILE A 9 -7.45 -22.28 -9.86
C ILE A 9 -7.09 -21.26 -10.95
N SER A 10 -7.97 -21.03 -11.92
CA SER A 10 -7.75 -20.06 -12.99
C SER A 10 -7.49 -18.65 -12.45
N LYS A 11 -8.31 -18.19 -11.49
CA LYS A 11 -8.11 -16.90 -10.83
C LYS A 11 -6.77 -16.80 -10.11
N ARG A 12 -6.37 -17.86 -9.43
CA ARG A 12 -5.09 -17.90 -8.72
C ARG A 12 -3.89 -17.88 -9.69
N ILE A 13 -3.97 -18.58 -10.81
CA ILE A 13 -2.97 -18.52 -11.89
C ILE A 13 -2.85 -17.09 -12.42
N HIS A 14 -4.00 -16.45 -12.69
CA HIS A 14 -4.06 -15.09 -13.19
C HIS A 14 -3.43 -14.07 -12.23
N ILE A 15 -3.76 -14.15 -10.92
CA ILE A 15 -3.15 -13.28 -9.90
C ILE A 15 -1.64 -13.48 -9.82
N ALA A 16 -1.17 -14.73 -9.82
CA ALA A 16 0.26 -15.00 -9.78
C ALA A 16 1.01 -14.44 -11.00
N ARG A 17 0.42 -14.55 -12.20
CA ARG A 17 0.97 -13.93 -13.41
C ARG A 17 1.07 -12.41 -13.26
N ARG A 18 0.01 -11.76 -12.76
CA ARG A 18 0.00 -10.32 -12.49
C ARG A 18 1.08 -9.91 -11.50
N ILE A 19 1.27 -10.66 -10.41
CA ILE A 19 2.34 -10.40 -9.44
C ILE A 19 3.72 -10.51 -10.09
N HIS A 20 3.94 -11.51 -10.94
CA HIS A 20 5.20 -11.67 -11.66
C HIS A 20 5.46 -10.49 -12.62
N ASN A 21 4.45 -10.08 -13.39
CA ASN A 21 4.58 -8.98 -14.33
C ASN A 21 4.79 -7.63 -13.62
N ALA A 22 4.13 -7.41 -12.49
CA ALA A 22 4.38 -6.24 -11.64
C ALA A 22 5.82 -6.22 -11.10
N ASP A 23 6.41 -7.38 -10.80
CA ASP A 23 7.81 -7.49 -10.38
C ASP A 23 8.78 -7.13 -11.51
N ILE A 24 8.55 -7.66 -12.72
CA ILE A 24 9.33 -7.29 -13.90
C ILE A 24 9.26 -5.77 -14.12
N LYS A 25 8.06 -5.21 -14.14
CA LYS A 25 7.85 -3.77 -14.36
C LYS A 25 8.49 -2.92 -13.26
N TYR A 26 8.39 -3.33 -12.00
CA TYR A 26 9.08 -2.67 -10.89
C TYR A 26 10.60 -2.60 -11.14
N GLN A 27 11.20 -3.70 -11.58
CA GLN A 27 12.63 -3.74 -11.91
C GLN A 27 12.96 -2.88 -13.12
N GLU A 28 12.15 -2.92 -14.19
CA GLU A 28 12.35 -2.09 -15.39
C GLU A 28 12.34 -0.60 -15.07
N ILE A 29 11.35 -0.12 -14.32
CA ILE A 29 11.26 1.28 -13.89
C ILE A 29 12.48 1.64 -13.02
N SER A 30 12.87 0.74 -12.11
CA SER A 30 14.03 0.96 -11.23
C SER A 30 15.36 0.97 -11.99
N LEU A 31 15.48 0.20 -13.09
CA LEU A 31 16.69 0.07 -13.91
C LEU A 31 16.81 1.12 -15.01
N LYS A 32 15.70 1.69 -15.52
CA LYS A 32 15.71 2.84 -16.44
C LYS A 32 16.54 4.02 -15.89
N LYS A 33 16.76 4.07 -14.56
CA LYS A 33 17.70 4.94 -13.84
C LYS A 33 19.18 4.83 -14.28
N LEU A 34 19.64 3.66 -14.71
CA LEU A 34 21.05 3.41 -15.02
C LEU A 34 21.47 3.84 -16.44
N GLY A 35 20.52 4.12 -17.33
CA GLY A 35 20.80 4.50 -18.72
C GLY A 35 21.04 6.00 -18.97
N SER A 36 20.73 6.86 -17.99
CA SER A 36 20.69 8.33 -18.20
C SER A 36 21.76 9.12 -17.43
N GLN A 37 22.85 8.49 -16.97
CA GLN A 37 23.98 9.21 -16.39
C GLN A 37 24.84 9.86 -17.48
N HIS A 38 24.49 11.08 -17.88
CA HIS A 38 25.47 12.00 -18.46
C HIS A 38 26.10 12.84 -17.35
N SER A 39 27.43 12.80 -17.34
CA SER A 39 28.33 13.52 -16.44
C SER A 39 28.04 15.02 -16.40
N SER A 40 27.86 15.61 -15.22
CA SER A 40 28.11 17.03 -15.02
C SER A 40 28.47 17.37 -13.57
N SER A 41 29.57 18.09 -13.45
CA SER A 41 30.22 18.55 -12.23
C SER A 41 29.59 19.85 -11.72
N GLY A 42 29.19 19.84 -10.44
CA GLY A 42 29.21 20.98 -9.53
C GLY A 42 28.46 22.27 -9.92
N LYS A 43 27.18 22.38 -9.54
CA LYS A 43 26.50 23.60 -9.00
C LYS A 43 24.99 23.37 -8.88
N LYS A 44 24.46 23.53 -7.65
CA LYS A 44 23.05 23.31 -7.23
C LYS A 44 22.54 21.88 -7.54
N PRO A 45 21.57 21.34 -6.78
CA PRO A 45 20.95 20.08 -7.18
C PRO A 45 20.35 20.28 -8.57
N ASP A 46 20.77 19.46 -9.52
CA ASP A 46 20.17 19.39 -10.83
C ASP A 46 18.68 19.01 -10.64
N PRO A 47 17.71 19.68 -11.28
CA PRO A 47 16.31 19.27 -11.23
C PRO A 47 16.10 17.77 -11.51
N THR A 48 16.97 17.18 -12.35
CA THR A 48 16.99 15.74 -12.63
C THR A 48 17.35 14.89 -11.40
N GLN A 49 18.26 15.38 -10.54
CA GLN A 49 18.66 14.69 -9.32
C GLN A 49 17.56 14.67 -8.26
N GLU A 50 16.74 15.73 -8.17
CA GLU A 50 15.61 15.80 -7.25
C GLU A 50 14.47 14.85 -7.67
N ASP A 51 14.19 14.74 -8.97
CA ASP A 51 13.19 13.78 -9.47
C ASP A 51 13.65 12.32 -9.26
N ASP A 52 14.94 12.04 -9.44
CA ASP A 52 15.52 10.72 -9.18
C ASP A 52 15.41 10.30 -7.70
N GLU A 53 15.59 11.24 -6.77
CA GLU A 53 15.41 10.97 -5.34
C GLU A 53 13.94 10.70 -5.01
N LYS A 54 13.01 11.47 -5.61
CA LYS A 54 11.57 11.24 -5.46
C LYS A 54 11.16 9.88 -6.04
N LEU A 55 11.67 9.51 -7.21
CA LEU A 55 11.49 8.19 -7.81
C LEU A 55 11.99 7.08 -6.90
N ALA A 56 13.22 7.19 -6.39
CA ALA A 56 13.76 6.21 -5.46
C ALA A 56 12.91 6.07 -4.20
N LYS A 57 12.45 7.20 -3.61
CA LYS A 57 11.57 7.20 -2.43
C LYS A 57 10.23 6.52 -2.71
N VAL A 58 9.60 6.78 -3.86
CA VAL A 58 8.33 6.14 -4.22
C VAL A 58 8.53 4.65 -4.49
N MET A 59 9.52 4.28 -5.30
CA MET A 59 9.78 2.88 -5.64
C MET A 59 10.14 2.08 -4.39
N GLN A 60 11.11 2.53 -3.58
CA GLN A 60 11.62 1.76 -2.45
C GLN A 60 10.79 1.95 -1.17
N GLY A 61 10.25 3.15 -0.93
CA GLY A 61 9.51 3.48 0.29
C GLY A 61 8.01 3.19 0.19
N CYS A 62 7.46 3.16 -1.02
CA CYS A 62 6.03 2.91 -1.25
C CYS A 62 5.79 1.57 -1.95
N ILE A 63 6.28 1.38 -3.17
CA ILE A 63 5.87 0.25 -4.01
C ILE A 63 6.51 -1.07 -3.56
N ALA A 64 7.83 -1.09 -3.31
CA ALA A 64 8.57 -2.30 -3.01
C ALA A 64 8.06 -3.05 -1.76
N PRO A 65 7.78 -2.39 -0.61
CA PRO A 65 7.26 -3.08 0.57
C PRO A 65 5.92 -3.76 0.31
N ARG A 66 5.06 -3.16 -0.53
CA ARG A 66 3.73 -3.71 -0.86
C ARG A 66 3.84 -4.91 -1.78
N LEU A 67 4.68 -4.80 -2.80
CA LEU A 67 4.94 -5.91 -3.73
C LEU A 67 5.59 -7.09 -3.00
N ALA A 68 6.59 -6.84 -2.17
CA ALA A 68 7.24 -7.87 -1.36
C ALA A 68 6.24 -8.57 -0.44
N ARG A 69 5.42 -7.81 0.29
CA ARG A 69 4.39 -8.37 1.18
C ARG A 69 3.30 -9.11 0.43
N LEU A 70 2.87 -8.62 -0.73
CA LEU A 70 1.93 -9.33 -1.59
C LEU A 70 2.52 -10.67 -2.02
N ARG A 71 3.77 -10.70 -2.49
CA ARG A 71 4.49 -11.94 -2.84
C ARG A 71 4.58 -12.89 -1.66
N THR A 72 5.02 -12.42 -0.49
CA THR A 72 5.11 -13.25 0.71
C THR A 72 3.75 -13.80 1.14
N SER A 73 2.70 -12.99 1.09
CA SER A 73 1.34 -13.41 1.46
C SER A 73 0.70 -14.36 0.45
N TYR A 74 1.19 -14.38 -0.79
CA TYR A 74 0.61 -15.18 -1.87
C TYR A 74 1.38 -16.48 -2.12
N PHE A 75 2.70 -16.43 -2.08
CA PHE A 75 3.60 -17.55 -2.36
C PHE A 75 4.27 -18.14 -1.10
N GLY A 76 4.11 -17.51 0.07
CA GLY A 76 4.87 -17.85 1.27
C GLY A 76 6.23 -17.14 1.35
N PRO A 77 7.01 -17.34 2.43
CA PRO A 77 8.32 -16.73 2.61
C PRO A 77 9.29 -17.16 1.51
N HIS A 78 10.12 -16.22 1.04
CA HIS A 78 11.15 -16.48 0.04
C HIS A 78 12.14 -17.55 0.52
N GLN A 79 12.08 -18.76 -0.05
CA GLN A 79 13.18 -19.70 0.04
C GLN A 79 14.26 -19.31 -0.98
N TRP A 80 15.41 -18.85 -0.49
CA TRP A 80 16.56 -18.36 -1.27
C TRP A 80 17.38 -19.48 -1.95
N HIS A 81 16.79 -20.64 -2.22
CA HIS A 81 17.54 -21.79 -2.73
C HIS A 81 17.00 -22.30 -4.07
N LEU A 82 17.92 -22.28 -5.05
CA LEU A 82 17.90 -22.92 -6.37
C LEU A 82 17.03 -22.29 -7.47
N VAL A 83 17.69 -21.40 -8.21
CA VAL A 83 17.47 -21.21 -9.65
C VAL A 83 17.67 -22.55 -10.37
N SER A 84 16.60 -23.27 -10.72
CA SER A 84 16.61 -24.30 -11.78
C SER A 84 15.21 -24.90 -11.98
N ASP A 85 14.58 -24.61 -13.13
CA ASP A 85 13.62 -25.39 -13.93
C ASP A 85 12.36 -26.04 -13.29
N TRP A 86 12.15 -25.93 -11.98
CA TRP A 86 11.02 -26.55 -11.27
C TRP A 86 9.98 -25.56 -10.74
N TRP A 87 10.05 -24.30 -11.17
CA TRP A 87 9.03 -23.28 -10.87
C TRP A 87 7.63 -23.74 -11.26
N GLY A 88 7.46 -24.45 -12.39
CA GLY A 88 6.14 -24.94 -12.80
C GLY A 88 5.49 -25.91 -11.80
N VAL A 89 6.29 -26.69 -11.07
CA VAL A 89 5.79 -27.75 -10.18
C VAL A 89 5.64 -27.24 -8.75
N SER A 90 6.61 -26.49 -8.23
CA SER A 90 6.52 -25.88 -6.88
C SER A 90 5.45 -24.77 -6.80
N TRP A 91 5.22 -24.06 -7.92
CA TRP A 91 4.12 -23.11 -8.07
C TRP A 91 2.74 -23.77 -8.09
N LEU A 92 2.61 -24.97 -8.68
CA LEU A 92 1.38 -25.78 -8.61
C LEU A 92 1.07 -26.19 -7.16
N PHE A 93 2.08 -26.53 -6.37
CA PHE A 93 1.90 -26.86 -4.95
C PHE A 93 1.55 -25.63 -4.09
N THR A 94 2.14 -24.45 -4.35
CA THR A 94 1.76 -23.20 -3.65
C THR A 94 0.39 -22.65 -4.07
N LEU A 95 -0.07 -22.93 -5.31
CA LEU A 95 -1.46 -22.70 -5.72
C LEU A 95 -2.46 -23.59 -4.98
N TRP A 96 -2.04 -24.81 -4.63
CA TRP A 96 -2.85 -25.79 -3.89
C TRP A 96 -2.85 -25.52 -2.38
N GLU A 97 -1.75 -25.03 -1.80
CA GLU A 97 -1.56 -24.78 -0.37
C GLU A 97 -1.51 -23.29 0.01
N GLY A 98 -2.10 -22.40 -0.80
CA GLY A 98 -2.26 -21.01 -0.36
C GLY A 98 -2.96 -20.96 0.99
N GLU A 99 -2.46 -20.16 1.95
CA GLU A 99 -2.99 -20.10 3.31
C GLU A 99 -4.54 -20.07 3.27
N PRO A 100 -5.23 -21.04 3.89
CA PRO A 100 -6.68 -21.22 3.76
C PRO A 100 -7.55 -20.04 4.22
N GLY A 101 -6.95 -18.95 4.71
CA GLY A 101 -7.62 -17.76 5.20
C GLY A 101 -7.53 -16.52 4.31
N VAL A 102 -6.72 -16.50 3.24
CA VAL A 102 -6.55 -15.27 2.45
C VAL A 102 -7.47 -15.26 1.23
N SER A 103 -8.45 -14.34 1.25
CA SER A 103 -9.42 -14.17 0.17
C SER A 103 -8.73 -13.79 -1.15
N ILE A 104 -8.98 -14.56 -2.22
CA ILE A 104 -8.56 -14.26 -3.60
C ILE A 104 -8.90 -12.81 -3.97
N HIS A 105 -10.06 -12.32 -3.54
CA HIS A 105 -10.49 -10.95 -3.78
C HIS A 105 -9.59 -9.90 -3.12
N ARG A 106 -9.01 -10.21 -1.96
CA ARG A 106 -8.05 -9.32 -1.28
C ARG A 106 -6.76 -9.22 -2.10
N HIS A 107 -6.23 -10.35 -2.58
CA HIS A 107 -5.02 -10.35 -3.41
C HIS A 107 -5.24 -9.64 -4.74
N GLU A 108 -6.38 -9.89 -5.39
CA GLU A 108 -6.79 -9.24 -6.63
C GLU A 108 -6.83 -7.71 -6.49
N ARG A 109 -7.42 -7.20 -5.40
CA ARG A 109 -7.45 -5.77 -5.10
C ARG A 109 -6.05 -5.21 -4.84
N ARG A 110 -5.20 -5.94 -4.10
CA ARG A 110 -3.83 -5.51 -3.78
C ARG A 110 -2.95 -5.44 -5.02
N ILE A 111 -3.01 -6.46 -5.89
CA ILE A 111 -2.24 -6.43 -7.13
C ILE A 111 -2.72 -5.31 -8.04
N ALA A 112 -4.04 -5.11 -8.20
CA ALA A 112 -4.58 -3.99 -8.97
C ALA A 112 -4.06 -2.63 -8.46
N ASN A 113 -4.03 -2.43 -7.14
CA ASN A 113 -3.49 -1.20 -6.55
C ASN A 113 -2.00 -0.99 -6.87
N ILE A 114 -1.19 -2.06 -6.86
CA ILE A 114 0.23 -1.99 -7.21
C ILE A 114 0.43 -1.70 -8.70
N GLU A 115 -0.36 -2.31 -9.57
CA GLU A 115 -0.29 -2.07 -11.02
C GLU A 115 -0.59 -0.59 -11.33
N ILE A 116 -1.64 -0.02 -10.71
CA ILE A 116 -1.94 1.42 -10.81
C ILE A 116 -0.74 2.25 -10.34
N MET A 117 -0.11 1.90 -9.22
CA MET A 117 1.09 2.61 -8.74
C MET A 117 2.21 2.59 -9.77
N LEU A 118 2.51 1.44 -10.36
CA LEU A 118 3.56 1.28 -11.37
C LEU A 118 3.23 2.06 -12.65
N ASP A 119 1.98 2.03 -13.10
CA ASP A 119 1.53 2.76 -14.28
C ASP A 119 1.61 4.28 -14.07
N LEU A 120 1.18 4.78 -12.91
CA LEU A 120 1.27 6.19 -12.55
C LEU A 120 2.71 6.68 -12.48
N VAL A 121 3.65 5.86 -11.99
CA VAL A 121 5.08 6.21 -11.97
C VAL A 121 5.68 6.22 -13.38
N GLU A 122 5.32 5.24 -14.21
CA GLU A 122 5.84 5.15 -15.57
C GLU A 122 5.37 6.32 -16.46
N HIS A 123 4.12 6.73 -16.30
CA HIS A 123 3.51 7.79 -17.10
C HIS A 123 3.55 9.15 -16.40
N ARG A 124 4.39 9.32 -15.37
CA ARG A 124 4.34 10.50 -14.48
C ARG A 124 4.50 11.83 -15.21
N ASP A 125 5.32 11.85 -16.25
CA ASP A 125 5.64 13.04 -17.06
C ASP A 125 4.53 13.37 -18.07
N ASN A 126 3.67 12.41 -18.39
CA ASN A 126 2.55 12.57 -19.33
C ASN A 126 1.27 13.06 -18.64
N LEU A 127 1.23 13.06 -17.31
CA LEU A 127 0.06 13.40 -16.51
C LEU A 127 0.13 14.85 -16.03
N SER A 128 -0.97 15.58 -16.16
CA SER A 128 -1.00 17.02 -15.87
C SER A 128 -0.93 17.32 -14.36
N SER A 129 -0.47 18.53 -13.99
CA SER A 129 -0.52 18.99 -12.59
C SER A 129 -1.96 18.99 -12.03
N GLU A 130 -2.96 19.30 -12.87
CA GLU A 130 -4.37 19.22 -12.47
C GLU A 130 -4.77 17.80 -12.05
N PHE A 131 -4.28 16.78 -12.77
CA PHE A 131 -4.51 15.39 -12.43
C PHE A 131 -3.91 15.02 -11.05
N TRP A 132 -2.66 15.41 -10.79
CA TRP A 132 -1.99 15.15 -9.51
C TRP A 132 -2.65 15.88 -8.34
N ASN A 133 -3.08 17.13 -8.55
CA ASN A 133 -3.85 17.89 -7.57
C ASN A 133 -5.18 17.19 -7.23
N LYS A 134 -5.90 16.65 -8.24
CA LYS A 134 -7.14 15.90 -8.00
C LYS A 134 -6.93 14.64 -7.18
N ILE A 135 -5.89 13.84 -7.47
CA ILE A 135 -5.60 12.62 -6.72
C ILE A 135 -5.26 12.95 -5.26
N THR A 136 -4.32 13.87 -5.04
CA THR A 136 -3.85 14.21 -3.69
C THR A 136 -4.96 14.84 -2.85
N GLN A 137 -5.80 15.69 -3.45
CA GLN A 137 -6.98 16.23 -2.78
C GLN A 137 -7.99 15.13 -2.42
N TRP A 138 -8.26 14.20 -3.33
CA TRP A 138 -9.17 13.08 -3.06
C TRP A 138 -8.63 12.20 -1.91
N GLN A 139 -7.33 11.89 -1.91
CA GLN A 139 -6.69 11.12 -0.85
C GLN A 139 -6.78 11.83 0.51
N LEU A 140 -6.54 13.14 0.55
CA LEU A 140 -6.66 13.95 1.76
C LEU A 140 -8.10 13.93 2.31
N LEU A 141 -9.10 14.21 1.46
CA LEU A 141 -10.51 14.20 1.85
C LEU A 141 -10.94 12.83 2.36
N ARG A 142 -10.49 11.76 1.70
CA ARG A 142 -10.74 10.39 2.14
C ARG A 142 -10.10 10.11 3.50
N TYR A 143 -8.84 10.49 3.70
CA TYR A 143 -8.14 10.32 4.97
C TYR A 143 -8.87 11.03 6.11
N GLN A 144 -9.25 12.29 5.90
CA GLN A 144 -10.02 13.09 6.85
C GLN A 144 -11.35 12.43 7.21
N HIS A 145 -12.10 11.98 6.20
CA HIS A 145 -13.36 11.27 6.39
C HIS A 145 -13.18 9.96 7.17
N ASP A 146 -12.24 9.11 6.74
CA ASP A 146 -11.97 7.82 7.35
C ASP A 146 -11.50 7.98 8.81
N ALA A 147 -10.68 9.00 9.09
CA ALA A 147 -10.25 9.33 10.45
C ALA A 147 -11.44 9.67 11.36
N THR A 148 -12.35 10.54 10.90
CA THR A 148 -13.56 10.88 11.64
C THR A 148 -14.49 9.68 11.82
N ARG A 149 -14.63 8.83 10.79
CA ARG A 149 -15.43 7.61 10.85
C ARG A 149 -14.89 6.66 11.92
N ILE A 150 -13.59 6.37 11.90
CA ILE A 150 -12.93 5.49 12.88
C ILE A 150 -13.18 5.98 14.31
N PHE A 151 -13.01 7.28 14.56
CA PHE A 151 -13.24 7.84 15.90
C PHE A 151 -14.71 7.77 16.33
N LYS A 152 -15.66 8.00 15.42
CA LYS A 152 -17.10 7.86 15.71
C LYS A 152 -17.46 6.41 16.04
N THR A 153 -16.94 5.45 15.27
CA THR A 153 -17.13 4.02 15.55
C THR A 153 -16.57 3.66 16.92
N PHE A 154 -15.32 4.03 17.20
CA PHE A 154 -14.68 3.77 18.49
C PHE A 154 -15.47 4.33 19.68
N LYS A 155 -16.01 5.55 19.56
CA LYS A 155 -16.88 6.14 20.60
C LYS A 155 -18.16 5.34 20.83
N ARG A 156 -18.76 4.81 19.76
CA ARG A 156 -19.98 3.99 19.84
C ARG A 156 -19.71 2.66 20.53
N GLU A 157 -18.62 1.99 20.14
CA GLU A 157 -18.22 0.71 20.74
C GLU A 157 -17.97 0.86 22.25
N ILE A 158 -17.21 1.88 22.68
CA ILE A 158 -16.96 2.11 24.12
C ILE A 158 -18.24 2.48 24.87
N ALA A 159 -19.18 3.21 24.26
CA ALA A 159 -20.43 3.58 24.92
C ALA A 159 -21.32 2.37 25.23
N GLY A 160 -21.14 1.25 24.52
CA GLY A 160 -21.85 -0.01 24.78
C GLY A 160 -21.22 -0.88 25.87
N LEU A 161 -20.08 -0.51 26.43
CA LEU A 161 -19.40 -1.29 27.48
C LEU A 161 -19.99 -0.99 28.86
N GLU A 162 -20.19 -2.04 29.67
CA GLU A 162 -20.67 -1.93 31.05
C GLU A 162 -19.74 -1.12 31.95
N SER A 163 -18.43 -1.17 31.69
CA SER A 163 -17.44 -0.31 32.36
C SER A 163 -16.35 0.18 31.42
N VAL A 164 -16.01 1.46 31.52
CA VAL A 164 -14.98 2.09 30.68
C VAL A 164 -13.66 2.18 31.46
N GLU A 165 -12.73 1.31 31.12
CA GLU A 165 -11.39 1.32 31.70
C GLU A 165 -10.64 2.65 31.45
N PRO A 166 -9.67 3.02 32.31
CA PRO A 166 -8.78 4.17 32.08
C PRO A 166 -8.01 4.11 30.76
N SER A 167 -7.66 2.89 30.35
CA SER A 167 -7.03 2.54 29.09
C SER A 167 -7.86 3.10 27.91
N HIS A 168 -9.19 2.85 27.90
CA HIS A 168 -10.12 3.29 26.85
C HIS A 168 -10.21 4.81 26.76
N ARG A 169 -10.14 5.49 27.91
CA ARG A 169 -10.13 6.96 27.97
C ARG A 169 -8.86 7.55 27.36
N ALA A 170 -7.70 6.94 27.60
CA ALA A 170 -6.44 7.36 27.01
C ALA A 170 -6.45 7.20 25.48
N CYS A 171 -6.88 6.03 24.99
CA CYS A 171 -7.02 5.77 23.55
C CYS A 171 -8.02 6.72 22.88
N ARG A 172 -9.17 6.98 23.52
CA ARG A 172 -10.15 7.97 23.04
C ARG A 172 -9.54 9.37 22.91
N SER A 173 -8.75 9.79 23.90
CA SER A 173 -8.07 11.09 23.88
C SER A 173 -7.02 11.17 22.76
N ALA A 174 -6.24 10.11 22.58
CA ALA A 174 -5.25 10.02 21.49
C ALA A 174 -5.91 10.03 20.11
N LEU A 175 -6.97 9.25 19.89
CA LEU A 175 -7.73 9.26 18.64
C LEU A 175 -8.35 10.64 18.36
N ALA A 176 -8.90 11.31 19.38
CA ALA A 176 -9.43 12.66 19.20
C ALA A 176 -8.36 13.66 18.73
N LYS A 177 -7.13 13.56 19.29
CA LYS A 177 -5.99 14.36 18.83
C LYS A 177 -5.58 14.01 17.40
N ALA A 178 -5.49 12.72 17.08
CA ALA A 178 -5.13 12.25 15.75
C ALA A 178 -6.12 12.72 14.69
N VAL A 179 -7.43 12.62 14.96
CA VAL A 179 -8.48 13.16 14.08
C VAL A 179 -8.36 14.68 13.94
N LYS A 180 -8.12 15.41 15.03
CA LYS A 180 -7.92 16.86 14.96
C LYS A 180 -6.75 17.23 14.05
N ARG A 181 -5.64 16.48 14.11
CA ARG A 181 -4.50 16.68 13.21
C ARG A 181 -4.83 16.33 11.76
N ALA A 182 -5.51 15.20 11.52
CA ALA A 182 -5.96 14.82 10.18
C ALA A 182 -6.85 15.90 9.54
N GLN A 183 -7.79 16.45 10.31
CA GLN A 183 -8.70 17.52 9.86
C GLN A 183 -8.01 18.86 9.66
N ALA A 184 -6.86 19.07 10.31
CA ALA A 184 -6.05 20.28 10.16
C ALA A 184 -5.01 20.17 9.04
N GLU A 185 -4.84 18.99 8.43
CA GLU A 185 -3.90 18.79 7.33
C GLU A 185 -4.37 19.62 6.11
N PRO A 186 -3.54 20.58 5.63
CA PRO A 186 -3.95 21.45 4.55
C PRO A 186 -3.90 20.73 3.19
N PRO A 187 -4.72 21.14 2.21
CA PRO A 187 -4.57 20.67 0.84
C PRO A 187 -3.23 21.11 0.28
N LEU A 188 -2.60 20.24 -0.51
CA LEU A 188 -1.39 20.56 -1.26
C LEU A 188 -1.77 21.44 -2.45
N ILE A 189 -1.30 22.69 -2.43
CA ILE A 189 -1.42 23.62 -3.55
C ILE A 189 -0.18 23.38 -4.41
N ASN A 190 -0.36 22.83 -5.62
CA ASN A 190 0.70 22.38 -6.54
C ASN A 190 1.33 21.03 -6.15
N ALA A 191 0.49 20.01 -5.99
CA ALA A 191 0.95 18.64 -5.81
C ALA A 191 1.81 18.18 -7.01
N THR A 192 2.92 17.53 -6.68
CA THR A 192 3.76 16.78 -7.60
C THR A 192 3.28 15.34 -7.71
N TRP A 193 3.76 14.60 -8.72
CA TRP A 193 3.41 13.19 -8.90
C TRP A 193 3.77 12.36 -7.65
N ALA A 194 4.87 12.69 -6.96
CA ALA A 194 5.34 11.96 -5.78
C ALA A 194 4.38 12.12 -4.58
N ASP A 195 3.65 13.24 -4.50
CA ASP A 195 2.71 13.50 -3.41
C ASP A 195 1.50 12.55 -3.42
N ALA A 196 1.17 11.98 -4.58
CA ALA A 196 0.12 10.96 -4.73
C ALA A 196 0.49 9.62 -4.07
N PHE A 197 1.76 9.44 -3.70
CA PHE A 197 2.26 8.21 -3.07
C PHE A 197 2.46 8.35 -1.56
N ILE A 198 2.11 9.50 -0.98
CA ILE A 198 2.16 9.74 0.47
C ILE A 198 1.06 8.91 1.16
N ILE A 199 1.48 8.05 2.08
CA ILE A 199 0.56 7.19 2.86
C ILE A 199 0.01 7.99 4.03
N ARG A 200 -1.30 8.21 4.04
CA ARG A 200 -2.01 8.89 5.14
C ARG A 200 -2.78 7.87 5.97
N HIS A 201 -2.30 7.60 7.19
CA HIS A 201 -2.97 6.67 8.10
C HIS A 201 -2.83 7.11 9.55
N LEU A 202 -3.89 6.91 10.35
CA LEU A 202 -3.93 7.35 11.75
C LEU A 202 -2.88 6.67 12.64
N SER A 203 -2.42 5.46 12.29
CA SER A 203 -1.38 4.76 13.05
C SER A 203 -0.03 5.49 13.05
N PHE A 204 0.19 6.40 12.11
CA PHE A 204 1.38 7.26 12.09
C PHE A 204 1.25 8.46 13.03
N ASP A 205 0.08 8.72 13.61
CA ASP A 205 -0.08 9.80 14.58
C ASP A 205 0.73 9.50 15.86
N PRO A 206 1.60 10.43 16.30
CA PRO A 206 2.49 10.18 17.44
C PRO A 206 1.72 9.98 18.75
N SER A 207 0.55 10.59 18.91
CA SER A 207 -0.27 10.43 20.11
C SER A 207 -0.95 9.07 20.15
N LEU A 208 -1.42 8.58 19.00
CA LEU A 208 -1.99 7.23 18.90
C LEU A 208 -0.90 6.16 19.05
N LYS A 209 0.25 6.34 18.39
CA LYS A 209 1.40 5.46 18.50
C LYS A 209 1.86 5.28 19.95
N ALA A 210 1.99 6.37 20.70
CA ALA A 210 2.38 6.32 22.11
C ALA A 210 1.41 5.51 22.99
N VAL A 211 0.11 5.53 22.68
CA VAL A 211 -0.87 4.72 23.42
C VAL A 211 -0.74 3.24 23.06
N ILE A 212 -0.55 2.92 21.78
CA ILE A 212 -0.41 1.52 21.34
C ILE A 212 0.89 0.90 21.85
N ASP A 213 1.97 1.68 21.86
CA ASP A 213 3.28 1.21 22.31
C ASP A 213 3.35 1.04 23.85
N SER A 214 2.37 1.59 24.58
CA SER A 214 2.26 1.50 26.05
C SER A 214 1.70 0.15 26.52
N GLU A 215 2.45 -0.53 27.40
CA GLU A 215 2.05 -1.80 28.03
C GLU A 215 0.74 -1.73 28.82
N LYS A 216 0.28 -0.52 29.18
CA LYS A 216 -0.99 -0.31 29.89
C LYS A 216 -2.23 -0.51 29.00
N TRP A 217 -2.07 -0.48 27.69
CA TRP A 217 -3.17 -0.55 26.73
C TRP A 217 -3.23 -1.90 26.01
N THR A 218 -2.08 -2.50 25.76
CA THR A 218 -2.05 -3.78 25.04
C THR A 218 -0.89 -4.62 25.57
N SER A 219 -1.18 -5.88 25.93
CA SER A 219 -0.12 -6.86 26.21
C SER A 219 0.85 -6.96 25.04
N SER A 220 2.05 -7.49 25.26
CA SER A 220 3.02 -7.72 24.17
C SER A 220 2.39 -8.37 22.95
N ASP A 221 1.56 -9.39 23.18
CA ASP A 221 0.96 -10.22 22.14
C ASP A 221 -0.18 -9.50 21.45
N GLY A 222 -1.03 -8.79 22.20
CA GLY A 222 -2.07 -7.95 21.61
C GLY A 222 -1.47 -6.79 20.82
N ARG A 223 -0.33 -6.22 21.26
CA ARG A 223 0.38 -5.15 20.55
C ARG A 223 0.92 -5.66 19.23
N GLN A 224 1.50 -6.86 19.20
CA GLN A 224 1.92 -7.51 17.95
C GLN A 224 0.73 -7.74 17.01
N ALA A 225 -0.41 -8.20 17.53
CA ALA A 225 -1.62 -8.39 16.73
C ALA A 225 -2.15 -7.06 16.13
N VAL A 226 -2.14 -5.98 16.92
CA VAL A 226 -2.54 -4.64 16.45
C VAL A 226 -1.56 -4.09 15.41
N MET A 227 -0.26 -4.27 15.61
CA MET A 227 0.75 -3.89 14.62
C MET A 227 0.59 -4.67 13.32
N ALA A 228 0.40 -5.99 13.40
CA ALA A 228 0.15 -6.82 12.23
C ALA A 228 -1.12 -6.40 11.47
N MET A 229 -2.18 -6.02 12.19
CA MET A 229 -3.39 -5.47 11.58
C MET A 229 -3.10 -4.14 10.85
N PHE A 230 -2.31 -3.24 11.45
CA PHE A 230 -1.94 -2.00 10.77
C PHE A 230 -1.06 -2.26 9.56
N ASP A 231 -0.07 -3.14 9.67
CA ASP A 231 0.78 -3.54 8.53
C ASP A 231 -0.09 -4.05 7.38
N GLU A 232 -1.08 -4.91 7.66
CA GLU A 232 -2.01 -5.41 6.65
C GLU A 232 -2.88 -4.32 6.01
N LEU A 233 -3.31 -3.31 6.78
CA LEU A 233 -4.09 -2.18 6.26
C LEU A 233 -3.23 -1.25 5.40
N LEU A 234 -1.96 -1.05 5.77
CA LEU A 234 -1.03 -0.20 5.04
C LEU A 234 -0.70 -0.75 3.64
N LEU A 235 -0.86 -2.06 3.42
CA LEU A 235 -0.73 -2.68 2.09
C LEU A 235 -1.77 -2.18 1.08
N ASP A 236 -2.93 -1.73 1.56
CA ASP A 236 -4.00 -1.21 0.71
C ASP A 236 -3.87 0.30 0.42
N GLU A 237 -2.95 1.00 1.09
CA GLU A 237 -2.67 2.43 0.83
C GLU A 237 -1.45 2.57 -0.09
N PRO A 238 -1.14 3.74 -0.68
CA PRO A 238 -2.11 4.79 -0.97
C PRO A 238 -3.21 4.23 -1.87
N ARG A 239 -4.43 4.74 -1.68
CA ARG A 239 -5.54 4.44 -2.59
C ARG A 239 -5.67 5.51 -3.66
N PHE A 240 -6.17 5.08 -4.80
CA PHE A 240 -6.43 5.94 -5.95
C PHE A 240 -7.93 5.98 -6.26
N PRO A 241 -8.45 7.08 -6.81
CA PRO A 241 -9.83 7.14 -7.29
C PRO A 241 -10.03 6.18 -8.46
N LEU A 242 -11.25 5.64 -8.60
CA LEU A 242 -11.61 4.69 -9.68
C LEU A 242 -11.30 5.20 -11.10
N GLY A 243 -11.22 6.52 -11.29
CA GLY A 243 -10.81 7.12 -12.56
C GLY A 243 -9.37 6.82 -12.98
N CYS A 244 -8.51 6.37 -12.06
CA CYS A 244 -7.15 5.92 -12.39
C CYS A 244 -7.15 4.57 -13.13
N ASP A 245 -8.13 3.71 -12.84
CA ASP A 245 -8.32 2.43 -13.54
C ASP A 245 -8.74 2.64 -15.01
N ALA A 246 -9.42 3.76 -15.27
CA ALA A 246 -9.93 4.14 -16.59
C ALA A 246 -8.92 4.86 -17.47
N LEU A 247 -7.68 5.09 -17.00
CA LEU A 247 -6.63 5.78 -17.79
C LEU A 247 -6.13 4.95 -18.98
N GLY A 248 -6.65 3.73 -19.16
CA GLY A 248 -6.41 2.93 -20.35
C GLY A 248 -4.95 2.51 -20.51
N PHE A 249 -4.19 2.48 -19.41
CA PHE A 249 -2.84 1.92 -19.42
C PHE A 249 -2.91 0.47 -19.86
N SER A 250 -2.04 0.07 -20.80
CA SER A 250 -2.03 -1.28 -21.33
C SER A 250 -1.99 -2.28 -20.17
N PRO A 251 -2.93 -3.24 -20.09
CA PRO A 251 -2.91 -4.21 -19.03
C PRO A 251 -1.57 -4.96 -19.05
N LEU A 252 -0.96 -5.13 -17.88
CA LEU A 252 0.32 -5.82 -17.74
C LEU A 252 0.28 -7.30 -18.12
N VAL A 253 -0.90 -7.80 -18.48
CA VAL A 253 -1.14 -9.11 -19.07
C VAL A 253 -1.82 -8.86 -20.40
N ALA A 254 -1.15 -9.23 -21.51
CA ALA A 254 -1.84 -9.47 -22.77
C ALA A 254 -2.64 -10.77 -22.61
N ASP A 255 -3.92 -10.73 -22.97
CA ASP A 255 -4.83 -11.88 -22.95
C ASP A 255 -4.30 -13.06 -23.79
#